data_AF-A0A534BPP2-F1
#
_entry.id   AF-A0A534BPP2-F1
#
_cell.length_a   1.000
_cell.length_b   1.000
_cell.length_c   1.000
_cell.angle_alpha   90.00
_cell.angle_beta   90.00
_cell.angle_gamma   90.00
#
_symmetry.space_group_name_H-M   'P 1'
#
loop_
_entity.id
_entity.type
_entity.pdbx_description
1 polymer ?
#
loop_
_entity_poly.entity_id
_entity_poly.type
_entity_poly.pdbx_seq_one_letter_code
_entity_poly.pdbx_strand_id
1 'polypeptide(L)' 'EAGLTGLEGHRSVGGMRASLYNAMPLAGVQALVAFMKEFERRHG' A
#
# COMPACT_ATOMS: atom_id res chain seq x y z
N GLU A 1 10.06 -6.68 7.02
CA GLU A 1 9.35 -5.90 5.98
C GLU A 1 7.88 -6.30 5.97
N ALA A 2 6.96 -5.39 5.61
CA ALA A 2 5.50 -5.63 5.67
C ALA A 2 4.95 -6.47 4.49
N GLY A 3 5.81 -6.95 3.58
CA GLY A 3 5.42 -7.77 2.43
C GLY A 3 4.62 -7.02 1.34
N LEU A 4 4.52 -5.69 1.42
CA LEU A 4 3.82 -4.86 0.44
C LEU A 4 4.80 -4.37 -0.62
N THR A 5 4.63 -4.82 -1.86
CA THR A 5 5.48 -4.46 -3.02
C THR A 5 4.70 -3.70 -4.07
N GLY A 6 5.39 -2.90 -4.90
CA GLY A 6 4.78 -2.21 -6.04
C GLY A 6 3.89 -1.02 -5.66
N LEU A 7 4.15 -0.41 -4.49
CA LEU A 7 3.42 0.77 -4.02
C LEU A 7 3.98 2.10 -4.54
N GLU A 8 5.15 2.09 -5.19
CA GLU A 8 5.74 3.30 -5.76
C GLU A 8 4.82 3.90 -6.84
N GLY A 9 4.57 5.20 -6.74
CA GLY A 9 3.79 5.94 -7.72
C GLY A 9 4.45 5.98 -9.10
N HIS A 10 3.68 6.36 -10.12
CA HIS A 10 4.23 6.51 -11.46
C HIS A 10 5.29 7.62 -11.48
N ARG A 11 6.40 7.40 -12.19
CA ARG A 11 7.57 8.31 -12.24
C ARG A 11 7.24 9.78 -12.53
N SER A 12 6.17 10.05 -13.29
CA SER A 12 5.79 11.40 -13.68
C SER A 12 4.98 12.16 -12.61
N VAL A 13 4.43 11.44 -11.64
CA VAL A 13 3.56 12.00 -10.59
C VAL A 13 4.19 11.86 -9.20
N GLY A 14 5.06 10.87 -9.02
CA GLY A 14 5.63 10.54 -7.71
C GLY A 14 4.57 9.98 -6.76
N GLY A 15 4.82 10.07 -5.46
CA GLY A 15 3.93 9.59 -4.42
C GLY A 15 3.81 8.06 -4.36
N MET A 16 2.66 7.58 -3.89
CA MET A 16 2.35 6.15 -3.72
C MET A 16 1.08 5.77 -4.48
N ARG A 17 1.01 4.54 -4.99
CA ARG A 17 -0.16 3.99 -5.66
C ARG A 17 -0.30 2.50 -5.35
N ALA A 18 -1.48 2.09 -4.89
CA ALA A 18 -1.84 0.67 -4.76
C ALA A 18 -2.71 0.24 -5.95
N SER A 19 -2.25 -0.76 -6.71
CA SER A 19 -3.01 -1.35 -7.82
C SER A 19 -3.85 -2.53 -7.35
N LEU A 20 -5.18 -2.41 -7.43
CA LEU A 20 -6.13 -3.41 -6.93
C LEU A 20 -6.84 -4.13 -8.08
N TYR A 21 -6.12 -4.98 -8.81
CA TYR A 21 -6.68 -5.80 -9.90
C TYR A 21 -7.50 -6.99 -9.37
N ASN A 22 -8.23 -7.68 -10.24
CA ASN A 22 -9.05 -8.86 -9.89
C ASN A 22 -8.26 -9.96 -9.16
N ALA A 23 -6.96 -10.11 -9.44
CA ALA A 23 -6.11 -11.09 -8.78
C ALA A 23 -5.69 -10.68 -7.36
N MET A 24 -5.96 -9.45 -6.92
CA MET A 24 -5.62 -8.98 -5.59
C MET A 24 -6.63 -9.49 -4.57
N PRO A 25 -6.23 -10.36 -3.62
CA PRO A 25 -7.15 -10.86 -2.62
C PRO A 25 -7.48 -9.78 -1.58
N LEU A 26 -8.66 -9.88 -0.97
CA LEU A 26 -9.09 -8.97 0.10
C LEU A 26 -8.09 -8.91 1.26
N ALA A 27 -7.46 -10.04 1.60
CA ALA A 27 -6.44 -10.12 2.65
C ALA A 27 -5.24 -9.17 2.37
N GLY A 28 -4.85 -9.02 1.10
CA GLY A 28 -3.79 -8.09 0.72
C GLY A 28 -4.20 -6.62 0.92
N VAL A 29 -5.46 -6.29 0.63
CA VAL A 29 -6.01 -4.95 0.89
C VAL A 29 -6.07 -4.66 2.39
N GLN A 30 -6.48 -5.64 3.19
CA GLN A 30 -6.50 -5.50 4.66
C GLN A 30 -5.10 -5.29 5.23
N ALA A 31 -4.09 -6.01 4.71
CA ALA A 31 -2.70 -5.80 5.10
C ALA A 31 -2.20 -4.39 4.76
N LEU A 32 -2.55 -3.89 3.57
CA LEU A 32 -2.25 -2.51 3.16
C LEU A 32 -2.88 -1.48 4.12
N VAL A 33 -4.17 -1.62 4.45
CA VAL A 33 -4.87 -0.72 5.37
C VAL A 33 -4.26 -0.76 6.77
N ALA A 34 -3.95 -1.94 7.28
CA ALA A 34 -3.31 -2.09 8.59
C ALA A 34 -1.94 -1.40 8.62
N PHE A 35 -1.15 -1.57 7.55
CA PHE A 35 0.13 -0.88 7.41
C PHE A 35 -0.03 0.64 7.36
N MET A 36 -0.99 1.16 6.59
CA MET A 36 -1.21 2.62 6.48
C MET A 36 -1.58 3.24 7.83
N LYS A 37 -2.50 2.62 8.58
CA LYS A 37 -2.87 3.08 9.93
C LYS A 37 -1.69 3.07 10.89
N GLU A 38 -0.90 2.01 10.85
CA GLU A 38 0.27 1.88 11.72
C GLU A 38 1.42 2.82 11.30
N PHE A 39 1.53 3.13 10.02
CA PHE A 39 2.47 4.14 9.52
C PHE A 39 2.07 5.54 10.00
N GLU A 40 0.81 5.93 9.82
CA GLU A 40 0.26 7.19 10.30
C GLU A 40 0.42 7.32 11.82
N ARG A 41 0.09 6.28 12.60
CA ARG A 41 0.26 6.30 14.06
C ARG A 41 1.72 6.54 14.50
N ARG A 42 2.70 6.07 13.72
CA ARG A 42 4.13 6.16 14.06
C ARG A 42 4.82 7.41 13.52
N HIS A 43 4.32 7.96 12.42
CA HIS A 43 5.01 8.99 11.64
C HIS A 43 4.14 10.20 11.28
N GLY A 44 2.84 10.16 11.61
CA GLY A 44 1.89 11.26 11.46
C GLY A 44 2.04 12.31 12.54
#